data_AF-A0A956WKC7-F1
#
_entry.id   AF-A0A956WKC7-F1
#
_cell.length_a   1.000
_cell.length_b   1.000
_cell.length_c   1.000
_cell.angle_alpha   90.00
_cell.angle_beta   90.00
_cell.angle_gamma   90.00
#
_symmetry.space_group_name_H-M   'P 1'
#
loop_
_entity.id
_entity.type
_entity.pdbx_description
1 polymer ?
#
loop_
_entity_poly.entity_id
_entity_poly.type
_entity_poly.pdbx_seq_one_letter_code
_entity_poly.pdbx_strand_id
1 'polypeptide(L)'
;MSEATEQKAAHRSHHKKSENGHTERVGEILQITGPVVDVQFPADMLPEIYNALHVTKEDGSVLTLETQSHLGNDAVRAVAMSSTDGLRRGAKVTDTGAAITVPVAPDTPAPIPTV
;
A
#
# COMPACT_ATOMS: atom_id res chain seq x y z
N MET A 1 1.86 -44.04 -20.43
CA MET A 1 1.64 -44.53 -19.05
C MET A 1 3.00 -44.48 -18.38
N SER A 2 3.31 -43.66 -17.40
CA SER A 2 2.49 -42.82 -16.52
C SER A 2 3.41 -41.83 -15.79
N GLU A 3 2.83 -40.66 -15.47
CA GLU A 3 3.03 -39.86 -14.24
C GLU A 3 4.40 -39.15 -14.06
N ALA A 4 4.45 -37.82 -14.19
CA ALA A 4 4.07 -36.77 -13.22
C ALA A 4 5.31 -36.28 -12.43
N THR A 5 5.95 -35.18 -12.81
CA THR A 5 5.76 -33.78 -12.35
C THR A 5 6.09 -33.47 -10.89
N GLU A 6 6.91 -32.41 -10.74
CA GLU A 6 6.95 -31.44 -9.61
C GLU A 6 7.75 -31.89 -8.35
N GLN A 7 8.59 -31.08 -7.69
CA GLN A 7 8.33 -29.75 -7.14
C GLN A 7 9.61 -28.90 -6.98
N LYS A 8 9.55 -27.67 -7.48
CA LYS A 8 10.44 -26.55 -7.12
C LYS A 8 9.57 -25.42 -6.58
N ALA A 9 10.10 -24.71 -5.58
CA ALA A 9 9.62 -23.45 -5.00
C ALA A 9 8.50 -23.55 -3.94
N ALA A 10 8.90 -23.27 -2.69
CA ALA A 10 8.01 -22.71 -1.68
C ALA A 10 8.83 -21.78 -0.77
N HIS A 11 9.12 -20.57 -1.25
CA HIS A 11 9.50 -19.47 -0.35
C HIS A 11 8.21 -18.99 0.30
N ARG A 12 7.88 -19.61 1.44
CA ARG A 12 6.65 -19.38 2.19
C ARG A 12 6.75 -18.04 2.92
N SER A 13 6.53 -16.95 2.20
CA SER A 13 6.43 -15.63 2.84
C SER A 13 5.07 -15.55 3.55
N HIS A 14 5.15 -15.44 4.88
CA HIS A 14 4.01 -15.33 5.78
C HIS A 14 3.29 -14.01 5.52
N HIS A 15 2.28 -14.01 4.65
CA HIS A 15 1.24 -12.99 4.70
C HIS A 15 0.32 -13.30 5.87
N LYS A 16 0.64 -12.72 7.03
CA LYS A 16 -0.24 -12.70 8.19
C LYS A 16 -1.43 -11.80 7.83
N LYS A 17 -2.51 -12.42 7.35
CA LYS A 17 -3.79 -11.76 7.07
C LYS A 17 -4.30 -11.15 8.38
N SER A 18 -4.23 -9.83 8.51
CA SER A 18 -4.84 -9.11 9.62
C SER A 18 -6.33 -8.97 9.33
N GLU A 19 -7.14 -9.87 9.88
CA GLU A 19 -8.60 -9.74 9.90
C GLU A 19 -9.00 -8.65 10.90
N ASN A 20 -9.33 -7.46 10.39
CA ASN A 20 -10.22 -6.53 11.07
C ASN A 20 -11.31 -6.15 10.04
N GLY A 21 -12.57 -6.39 10.38
CA GLY A 21 -13.73 -6.19 9.50
C GLY A 21 -14.04 -4.72 9.21
N HIS A 22 -13.19 -4.09 8.40
CA HIS A 22 -13.50 -2.83 7.73
C HIS A 22 -13.73 -3.15 6.26
N THR A 23 -14.79 -2.61 5.66
CA THR A 23 -15.02 -2.69 4.22
C THR A 23 -13.74 -2.23 3.52
N GLU A 24 -12.98 -3.16 2.94
CA GLU A 24 -11.70 -2.85 2.32
C GLU A 24 -11.95 -1.88 1.17
N ARG A 25 -11.55 -0.61 1.36
CA ARG A 25 -11.64 0.42 0.34
C ARG A 25 -10.49 0.16 -0.63
N VAL A 26 -10.81 -0.51 -1.73
CA VAL A 26 -9.84 -0.90 -2.76
C VAL A 26 -9.93 0.05 -3.95
N GLY A 27 -8.79 0.64 -4.31
CA GLY A 27 -8.60 1.44 -5.51
C GLY A 27 -7.63 0.79 -6.50
N GLU A 28 -7.39 1.48 -7.60
CA GLU A 28 -6.52 1.05 -8.70
C GLU A 28 -5.55 2.17 -9.10
N ILE A 29 -4.31 1.81 -9.43
CA ILE A 29 -3.30 2.79 -9.87
C ILE A 29 -3.61 3.30 -11.28
N LEU A 30 -3.78 4.61 -11.43
CA LEU A 30 -3.93 5.28 -12.72
C LEU A 30 -2.58 5.59 -13.35
N GLN A 31 -1.67 6.17 -12.57
CA GLN A 31 -0.39 6.67 -13.05
C GLN A 31 0.67 6.61 -11.95
N ILE A 32 1.92 6.43 -12.37
CA ILE A 32 3.10 6.43 -11.51
C ILE A 32 4.07 7.46 -12.11
N THR A 33 4.53 8.41 -11.31
CA THR A 33 5.46 9.49 -11.70
C THR A 33 6.53 9.63 -10.61
N GLY A 34 7.65 8.92 -10.79
CA GLY A 34 8.67 8.80 -9.75
C GLY A 34 8.04 8.27 -8.45
N PRO A 35 8.25 8.94 -7.30
CA PRO A 35 7.66 8.52 -6.02
C PRO A 35 6.16 8.84 -5.89
N VAL A 36 5.58 9.61 -6.83
CA VAL A 36 4.18 10.04 -6.79
C VAL A 36 3.33 9.03 -7.55
N VAL A 37 2.25 8.56 -6.94
CA VAL A 37 1.32 7.58 -7.50
C VAL A 37 -0.09 8.13 -7.42
N ASP A 38 -0.76 8.18 -8.57
CA ASP A 38 -2.17 8.57 -8.65
C ASP A 38 -3.04 7.31 -8.61
N VAL A 39 -3.98 7.27 -7.66
CA VAL A 39 -4.84 6.11 -7.39
C VAL A 39 -6.30 6.52 -7.53
N GLN A 40 -7.06 5.75 -8.28
CA GLN A 40 -8.50 5.87 -8.45
C GLN A 40 -9.20 5.01 -7.41
N PHE A 41 -10.14 5.58 -6.67
CA PHE A 41 -11.04 4.82 -5.80
C PHE A 41 -12.46 4.82 -6.38
N PRO A 42 -13.30 3.83 -6.01
CA PRO A 42 -14.73 3.91 -6.25
C PRO A 42 -15.35 5.13 -5.57
N ALA A 43 -16.45 5.63 -6.14
CA ALA A 43 -17.25 6.69 -5.53
C ALA A 43 -17.61 6.32 -4.07
N ASP A 44 -17.58 7.33 -3.18
CA ASP A 44 -17.81 7.20 -1.73
C ASP A 44 -16.78 6.37 -0.95
N MET A 45 -15.68 5.95 -1.59
CA MET A 45 -14.57 5.23 -0.95
C MET A 45 -13.23 5.98 -1.03
N LEU A 46 -13.27 7.31 -1.20
CA LEU A 46 -12.04 8.10 -1.17
C LEU A 46 -11.39 8.02 0.22
N PRO A 47 -10.08 7.70 0.29
CA PRO A 47 -9.33 7.79 1.52
C PRO A 47 -9.15 9.26 1.94
N GLU A 48 -9.05 9.49 3.25
CA GLU A 48 -8.73 10.80 3.78
C GLU A 48 -7.28 11.20 3.46
N ILE A 49 -6.99 12.49 3.50
CA ILE A 49 -5.62 12.98 3.38
C ILE A 49 -4.83 12.45 4.59
N TYR A 50 -3.59 12.03 4.34
CA TYR A 50 -2.67 11.35 5.27
C TYR A 50 -3.00 9.89 5.58
N ASN A 51 -4.04 9.30 5.01
CA ASN A 51 -4.25 7.86 5.13
C ASN A 51 -3.14 7.07 4.45
N ALA A 52 -2.78 5.95 5.08
CA ALA A 52 -1.86 4.99 4.50
C ALA A 52 -2.59 4.10 3.50
N LEU A 53 -1.98 3.87 2.35
CA LEU A 53 -2.43 2.93 1.35
C LEU A 53 -1.40 1.82 1.18
N HIS A 54 -1.85 0.59 0.99
CA HIS A 54 -0.99 -0.56 0.77
C HIS A 54 -1.15 -1.11 -0.64
N VAL A 55 -0.01 -1.39 -1.27
CA VAL A 55 0.07 -2.09 -2.54
C VAL A 55 0.92 -3.33 -2.39
N THR A 56 0.37 -4.48 -2.75
CA THR A 56 1.15 -5.72 -2.82
C THR A 56 1.85 -5.79 -4.18
N LYS A 57 3.17 -5.82 -4.18
CA LYS A 57 3.99 -5.98 -5.39
C LYS A 57 4.00 -7.43 -5.86
N GLU A 58 4.47 -7.66 -7.09
CA GLU A 58 4.61 -9.01 -7.68
C GLU A 58 5.56 -9.91 -6.89
N ASP A 59 6.54 -9.33 -6.17
CA ASP A 59 7.47 -10.06 -5.30
C ASP A 59 6.88 -10.42 -3.92
N GLY A 60 5.64 -10.02 -3.64
CA GLY A 60 4.95 -10.24 -2.37
C GLY A 60 5.34 -9.25 -1.27
N SER A 61 6.15 -8.24 -1.55
CA SER A 61 6.38 -7.12 -0.64
C SER A 61 5.21 -6.14 -0.64
N VAL A 62 4.99 -5.47 0.49
CA VAL A 62 3.98 -4.42 0.62
C VAL A 62 4.66 -3.06 0.52
N LEU A 63 4.25 -2.26 -0.46
CA LEU A 63 4.60 -0.86 -0.53
C LEU A 63 3.54 -0.04 0.20
N THR A 64 3.99 0.79 1.14
CA THR A 64 3.15 1.81 1.77
C THR A 64 3.21 3.12 0.99
N LEU A 65 2.05 3.68 0.71
CA LEU A 65 1.84 5.01 0.15
C LEU A 65 1.11 5.86 1.19
N GLU A 66 1.23 7.17 1.11
CA GLU A 66 0.45 8.12 1.91
C GLU A 66 -0.33 9.07 1.00
N THR A 67 -1.64 9.18 1.22
CA THR A 67 -2.49 10.14 0.50
C THR A 67 -2.07 11.58 0.83
N GLN A 68 -1.69 12.36 -0.19
CA GLN A 68 -1.30 13.77 -0.03
C GLN A 68 -2.41 14.74 -0.41
N SER A 69 -3.18 14.41 -1.43
CA SER A 69 -4.26 15.29 -1.90
C SER A 69 -5.30 14.54 -2.72
N HIS A 70 -6.48 15.12 -2.84
CA HIS A 70 -7.52 14.67 -3.77
C HIS A 70 -7.37 15.43 -5.09
N LEU A 71 -7.38 14.70 -6.21
CA LEU A 71 -7.24 15.27 -7.56
C LEU A 71 -8.60 15.57 -8.22
N GLY A 72 -9.70 15.13 -7.61
CA GLY A 72 -11.04 15.10 -8.21
C GLY A 72 -11.27 13.83 -9.03
N ASN A 73 -12.50 13.64 -9.52
CA ASN A 73 -12.92 12.43 -10.25
C ASN A 73 -12.63 11.12 -9.50
N ASP A 74 -12.88 11.09 -8.19
CA ASP A 74 -12.59 9.95 -7.31
C ASP A 74 -11.13 9.48 -7.27
N ALA A 75 -10.18 10.34 -7.71
CA ALA A 75 -8.75 10.08 -7.71
C ALA A 75 -8.02 10.84 -6.59
N VAL A 76 -6.99 10.20 -6.06
CA VAL A 76 -6.09 10.76 -5.04
C VAL A 76 -4.65 10.68 -5.49
N ARG A 77 -3.84 11.65 -5.06
CA ARG A 77 -2.40 11.65 -5.21
C ARG A 77 -1.78 11.10 -3.94
N ALA A 78 -1.03 10.02 -4.06
CA ALA A 78 -0.30 9.41 -2.96
C ALA A 78 1.21 9.46 -3.22
N VAL A 79 2.01 9.44 -2.15
CA VAL A 79 3.47 9.39 -2.21
C VAL A 79 3.96 8.09 -1.62
N ALA A 80 4.87 7.42 -2.31
CA ALA A 80 5.46 6.17 -1.87
C ALA A 80 6.53 6.40 -0.78
N MET A 81 6.45 5.60 0.28
CA MET A 81 7.43 5.61 1.38
C MET A 81 8.69 4.79 1.05
N SER A 82 8.67 4.06 -0.07
CA SER A 82 9.79 3.28 -0.59
C SER A 82 9.76 3.29 -2.12
N SER A 83 10.69 2.58 -2.77
CA SER A 83 10.77 2.57 -4.23
C SER A 83 9.47 2.09 -4.88
N THR A 84 9.03 2.82 -5.90
CA THR A 84 7.91 2.47 -6.78
C THR A 84 8.31 1.49 -7.89
N ASP A 85 9.52 0.95 -7.85
CA ASP A 85 9.98 -0.06 -8.81
C ASP A 85 9.06 -1.30 -8.76
N GLY A 86 8.72 -1.79 -9.95
CA GLY A 86 7.85 -2.95 -10.13
C GLY A 86 6.36 -2.67 -9.97
N LEU A 87 5.94 -1.43 -9.69
CA LEU A 87 4.53 -1.08 -9.74
C LEU A 87 4.03 -0.96 -11.18
N ARG A 88 2.78 -1.38 -11.36
CA ARG A 88 2.07 -1.34 -12.63
C ARG A 88 0.77 -0.58 -12.46
N ARG A 89 0.33 0.07 -13.53
CA ARG A 89 -1.02 0.64 -13.62
C ARG A 89 -2.05 -0.48 -13.51
N GLY A 90 -3.18 -0.20 -12.88
CA GLY A 90 -4.22 -1.19 -12.56
C GLY A 90 -3.87 -2.11 -11.38
N ALA A 91 -2.72 -1.94 -10.72
CA ALA A 91 -2.46 -2.66 -9.48
C ALA A 91 -3.45 -2.23 -8.39
N LYS A 92 -3.88 -3.19 -7.57
CA LYS A 92 -4.83 -2.95 -6.47
C LYS A 92 -4.14 -2.21 -5.34
N VAL A 93 -4.84 -1.21 -4.81
CA VAL A 93 -4.41 -0.40 -3.69
C VAL A 93 -5.46 -0.51 -2.59
N THR A 94 -5.05 -0.88 -1.38
CA THR A 94 -5.96 -0.99 -0.23
C THR A 94 -5.74 0.21 0.70
N ASP A 95 -6.78 0.97 0.98
CA ASP A 95 -6.76 1.99 2.05
C ASP A 95 -6.83 1.31 3.42
N THR A 96 -5.94 1.69 4.33
CA THR A 96 -5.95 1.19 5.71
C THR A 96 -6.99 1.88 6.58
N GLY A 97 -7.55 3.01 6.12
CA GLY A 97 -8.49 3.83 6.88
C GLY A 97 -7.83 4.64 8.01
N ALA A 98 -6.51 4.63 8.11
CA ALA A 98 -5.77 5.35 9.15
C ALA A 98 -4.43 5.85 8.60
N ALA A 99 -3.91 6.91 9.24
CA ALA A 99 -2.57 7.39 8.94
C ALA A 99 -1.47 6.36 9.28
N ILE A 100 -0.28 6.56 8.70
CA ILE A 100 0.88 5.73 8.98
C ILE A 100 1.16 5.76 10.49
N THR A 101 1.08 4.60 11.13
CA THR A 101 1.27 4.47 12.58
C THR A 101 2.66 3.93 12.87
N VAL A 102 3.42 4.65 13.71
CA VAL A 102 4.71 4.21 14.23
C VAL A 102 4.57 3.77 15.69
N PRO A 103 5.08 2.59 16.07
CA PRO A 103 5.07 2.18 17.47
C PRO A 103 6.07 3.03 18.26
N VAL A 104 5.60 3.68 19.32
CA VAL A 104 6.48 4.37 20.28
C VAL A 104 6.68 3.47 21.50
N ALA A 105 7.94 3.28 21.90
CA ALA A 105 8.29 2.65 23.17
C ALA A 105 8.52 3.74 24.24
N PRO A 106 8.37 3.44 25.54
CA PRO A 106 8.69 4.38 26.61
C PRO A 106 10.14 4.91 26.53
N ASP A 107 11.05 4.09 26.00
CA ASP A 107 12.48 4.41 25.86
C ASP A 107 12.86 4.92 24.45
N THR A 108 11.88 5.23 23.58
CA THR A 108 12.19 5.86 22.30
C THR A 108 12.66 7.31 22.55
N PRO A 109 13.91 7.67 22.22
CA PRO A 109 14.39 9.03 22.42
C PRO A 109 13.52 10.01 21.65
N ALA A 110 13.21 11.15 22.29
CA ALA A 110 12.38 12.19 21.70
C ALA A 110 12.92 12.62 20.31
N PRO A 111 12.04 12.97 19.35
CA PRO A 111 12.48 13.43 18.04
C PRO A 111 13.46 14.59 18.20
N ILE A 112 14.57 14.50 17.45
CA ILE A 112 15.64 15.49 17.49
C ILE A 112 15.07 16.88 17.12
N PRO A 113 15.19 17.89 18.01
CA PRO A 113 14.79 19.25 17.65
C PRO A 113 15.78 19.76 16.61
N THR A 114 15.30 19.95 15.38
CA THR A 114 16.05 20.67 14.35
C THR A 114 16.15 22.15 14.76
N VAL A 115 17.37 22.68 14.71
CA VAL A 115 17.76 24.08 15.01
C VAL A 115 17.10 25.10 14.10
#